data_AF-H2ZE97-F1
#
_entry.id   AF-H2ZE97-F1
#
_cell.length_a   1.000
_cell.length_b   1.000
_cell.length_c   1.000
_cell.angle_alpha   90.00
_cell.angle_beta   90.00
_cell.angle_gamma   90.00
#
_symmetry.space_group_name_H-M   'P 1'
#
loop_
_entity.id
_entity.type
_entity.pdbx_description
1 polymer ?
#
loop_
_entity_poly.entity_id
_entity_poly.type
_entity_poly.pdbx_seq_one_letter_code
_entity_poly.pdbx_strand_id
1 'polypeptide(L)'
;MDQFRKFSLVFLMFVAHTATQPAPTSLLTPPWTHCVNQMHALPDRWLGFTSPNYPNGITTQTQCSWIITANPGFKVRISYQKMNLTGSKYNCYTQYVEIIDIRAGSSQGKDCGAARPKDYVSQGTKLRIDLKADTAAANHQGFSIKFRATRDPRSGYKNNFAFTVVQRSPGRRRRPGSTGAAAPSTGGGSSVGGRVNLSLRNRIRNTQSNRPANPARSPGRRPATGTTASPLFRPNTV
;
A
#
# COMPACT_ATOMS: atom_id res chain seq x y z
N MET A 1 51.74 73.18 39.89
CA MET A 1 52.63 72.54 38.91
C MET A 1 53.47 71.52 39.65
N ASP A 2 53.49 70.31 39.08
CA ASP A 2 54.59 69.34 39.13
C ASP A 2 54.53 68.12 40.07
N GLN A 3 55.00 67.02 39.48
CA GLN A 3 55.52 65.76 40.04
C GLN A 3 54.58 64.57 40.33
N PHE A 4 54.44 63.75 39.28
CA PHE A 4 54.86 62.34 39.19
C PHE A 4 54.37 61.27 40.21
N ARG A 5 54.00 60.14 39.60
CA ARG A 5 53.93 58.75 40.10
C ARG A 5 52.61 58.34 40.77
N LYS A 6 51.88 57.46 40.09
CA LYS A 6 52.08 56.01 40.25
C LYS A 6 51.32 55.26 39.15
N PHE A 7 52.08 54.49 38.39
CA PHE A 7 51.59 53.34 37.62
C PHE A 7 50.76 52.47 38.56
N SER A 8 49.48 52.30 38.28
CA SER A 8 48.75 51.12 38.74
C SER A 8 48.07 50.54 37.50
N LEU A 9 48.70 49.49 36.98
CA LEU A 9 48.15 48.63 35.94
C LEU A 9 46.82 48.08 36.47
N VAL A 10 45.71 48.63 36.00
CA VAL A 10 44.41 47.99 36.15
C VAL A 10 44.46 46.77 35.24
N PHE A 11 44.87 45.64 35.82
CA PHE A 11 44.81 44.34 35.20
C PHE A 11 43.35 44.08 34.87
N LEU A 12 42.99 44.21 33.60
CA LEU A 12 41.72 43.74 33.07
C LEU A 12 41.66 42.24 33.36
N MET A 13 41.02 41.87 34.47
CA MET A 13 40.51 40.53 34.67
C MET A 13 39.43 40.34 33.60
N PHE A 14 39.85 39.89 32.41
CA PHE A 14 38.97 39.13 31.55
C PHE A 14 38.61 37.88 32.33
N VAL A 15 37.54 37.97 33.12
CA VAL A 15 36.82 36.78 33.55
C VAL A 15 36.27 36.21 32.26
N ALA A 16 37.02 35.27 31.68
CA ALA A 16 36.52 34.35 30.69
C ALA A 16 35.40 33.59 31.37
N HIS A 17 34.19 34.13 31.28
CA HIS A 17 32.99 33.37 31.54
C HIS A 17 32.95 32.35 30.42
N THR A 18 33.55 31.19 30.67
CA THR A 18 33.17 29.98 29.96
C THR A 18 31.68 29.83 30.24
N ALA A 19 30.86 30.26 29.28
CA ALA A 19 29.48 29.86 29.22
C ALA A 19 29.51 28.33 29.04
N THR A 20 29.62 27.60 30.15
CA THR A 20 29.21 26.21 30.23
C THR A 20 27.73 26.22 29.88
N GLN A 21 27.46 26.02 28.59
CA GLN A 21 26.11 25.71 28.14
C GLN A 21 25.62 24.54 28.97
N PRO A 22 24.49 24.66 29.69
CA PRO A 22 23.87 23.49 30.26
C PRO A 22 23.58 22.54 29.10
N ALA A 23 23.96 21.26 29.26
CA ALA A 23 23.55 20.21 28.34
C ALA A 23 22.04 20.36 28.09
N PRO A 24 21.56 20.19 26.84
CA PRO A 24 20.16 20.43 26.52
C PRO A 24 19.29 19.59 27.46
N THR A 25 18.58 20.26 28.37
CA THR A 25 17.61 19.61 29.26
C THR A 25 16.56 18.95 28.38
N SER A 26 16.60 17.62 28.35
CA SER A 26 15.85 16.74 27.46
C SER A 26 14.37 16.67 27.85
N LEU A 27 13.62 17.73 27.56
CA LEU A 27 12.15 17.76 27.71
C LEU A 27 11.41 17.73 26.36
N LEU A 28 12.10 17.45 25.24
CA LEU A 28 11.53 17.63 23.89
C LEU A 28 11.33 16.34 23.08
N THR A 29 11.61 15.16 23.62
CA THR A 29 11.13 13.91 22.99
C THR A 29 9.78 13.55 23.61
N PRO A 30 8.68 13.56 22.83
CA PRO A 30 7.40 13.05 23.31
C PRO A 30 7.63 11.64 23.88
N PRO A 31 7.01 11.26 25.02
CA PRO A 31 7.16 9.91 25.58
C PRO A 31 6.56 8.79 24.71
N TRP A 32 6.04 9.13 23.53
CA TRP A 32 5.25 8.29 22.64
C TRP A 32 6.06 8.03 21.38
N THR A 33 6.10 6.78 20.93
CA THR A 33 6.78 6.44 19.68
C THR A 33 5.85 6.76 18.51
N HIS A 34 6.19 7.76 17.69
CA HIS A 34 5.42 8.09 16.48
C HIS A 34 6.24 7.88 15.20
N CYS A 35 5.70 7.18 14.21
CA CYS A 35 6.39 7.00 12.93
C CYS A 35 5.46 7.04 11.71
N VAL A 36 5.93 7.62 10.61
CA VAL A 36 5.21 7.62 9.34
C VAL A 36 6.18 7.22 8.23
N ASN A 37 5.87 6.14 7.54
CA ASN A 37 6.71 5.57 6.50
C ASN A 37 5.96 5.59 5.16
N GLN A 38 6.59 6.16 4.13
CA GLN A 38 6.09 6.09 2.75
C GLN A 38 6.80 4.97 2.01
N MET A 39 6.04 4.08 1.38
CA MET A 39 6.55 2.89 0.72
C MET A 39 5.98 2.74 -0.67
N HIS A 40 6.75 2.11 -1.55
CA HIS A 40 6.35 1.84 -2.92
C HIS A 40 6.35 0.34 -3.20
N ALA A 41 5.21 -0.19 -3.64
CA ALA A 41 5.00 -1.59 -3.93
C ALA A 41 5.49 -1.94 -5.34
N LEU A 42 6.34 -2.97 -5.46
CA LEU A 42 6.88 -3.44 -6.72
C LEU A 42 6.19 -4.74 -7.17
N PRO A 43 6.01 -4.99 -8.48
CA PRO A 43 5.36 -6.20 -8.98
C PRO A 43 6.23 -7.46 -8.84
N ASP A 44 7.54 -7.30 -8.97
CA ASP A 44 8.47 -8.44 -9.13
C ASP A 44 8.99 -9.00 -7.81
N ARG A 45 8.76 -8.31 -6.68
CA ARG A 45 9.25 -8.73 -5.37
C ARG A 45 8.33 -8.36 -4.24
N TRP A 46 8.39 -9.16 -3.18
CA TRP A 46 7.84 -8.82 -1.89
C TRP A 46 8.81 -7.92 -1.12
N LEU A 47 8.29 -6.82 -0.61
CA LEU A 47 8.93 -5.98 0.39
C LEU A 47 8.28 -6.28 1.75
N GLY A 48 8.89 -5.87 2.85
CA GLY A 48 8.32 -6.09 4.17
C GLY A 48 8.73 -5.03 5.17
N PHE A 49 7.94 -4.95 6.23
CA PHE A 49 8.18 -4.09 7.39
C PHE A 49 7.73 -4.82 8.64
N THR A 50 8.20 -4.34 9.78
CA THR A 50 7.89 -4.89 11.11
C THR A 50 7.39 -3.78 12.02
N SER A 51 6.77 -4.17 13.13
CA SER A 51 6.53 -3.24 14.23
C SER A 51 7.85 -2.67 14.77
N PRO A 52 7.84 -1.48 15.39
CA PRO A 52 8.98 -0.98 16.14
C PRO A 52 9.45 -2.01 17.17
N ASN A 53 10.77 -2.09 17.39
CA ASN A 53 11.42 -2.99 18.34
C ASN A 53 11.20 -4.49 18.11
N TYR A 54 10.60 -4.92 16.99
CA TYR A 54 10.47 -6.34 16.67
C TYR A 54 11.83 -7.06 16.68
N PRO A 55 11.99 -8.25 17.32
CA PRO A 55 10.96 -9.07 17.97
C PRO A 55 10.82 -8.84 19.49
N ASN A 56 11.39 -7.77 20.04
CA ASN A 56 11.44 -7.47 21.48
C ASN A 56 10.13 -6.85 22.03
N GLY A 57 9.10 -6.76 21.20
CA GLY A 57 7.79 -6.25 21.57
C GLY A 57 7.66 -4.73 21.52
N ILE A 58 6.40 -4.28 21.55
CA ILE A 58 6.05 -2.88 21.31
C ILE A 58 6.00 -2.12 22.65
N THR A 59 6.58 -0.93 22.65
CA THR A 59 6.58 0.00 23.78
C THR A 59 5.22 0.67 23.97
N THR A 60 4.95 1.12 25.19
CA THR A 60 3.76 1.93 25.52
C THR A 60 3.64 3.12 24.57
N GLN A 61 2.40 3.50 24.26
CA GLN A 61 2.10 4.72 23.50
C GLN A 61 2.78 4.78 22.12
N THR A 62 2.72 3.68 21.38
CA THR A 62 3.28 3.60 20.02
C THR A 62 2.19 3.80 18.97
N GLN A 63 2.43 4.72 18.04
CA GLN A 63 1.57 4.99 16.89
C GLN A 63 2.42 5.05 15.62
N CYS A 64 2.19 4.14 14.69
CA CYS A 64 2.97 4.09 13.46
C CYS A 64 2.08 3.90 12.25
N SER A 65 2.38 4.60 11.16
CA SER A 65 1.63 4.53 9.92
C SER A 65 2.55 4.17 8.75
N TRP A 66 2.15 3.19 7.95
CA TRP A 66 2.80 2.83 6.70
C TRP A 66 1.85 3.12 5.53
N ILE A 67 2.27 4.02 4.65
CA ILE A 67 1.52 4.41 3.46
C ILE A 67 2.16 3.74 2.26
N ILE A 68 1.48 2.74 1.70
CA ILE A 68 1.97 1.94 0.59
C ILE A 68 1.28 2.39 -0.69
N THR A 69 2.08 2.72 -1.71
CA THR A 69 1.61 3.15 -3.02
C THR A 69 2.04 2.16 -4.09
N ALA A 70 1.18 1.87 -5.06
CA ALA A 70 1.48 1.09 -6.25
C ALA A 70 1.33 1.94 -7.51
N ASN A 71 1.98 1.52 -8.60
CA ASN A 71 1.80 2.17 -9.90
C ASN A 71 0.35 2.03 -10.41
N PRO A 72 -0.10 2.95 -11.28
CA PRO A 72 -1.37 2.81 -11.97
C PRO A 72 -1.47 1.43 -12.65
N GLY A 73 -2.67 0.83 -12.61
CA GLY A 73 -2.86 -0.53 -13.11
C GLY A 73 -2.56 -1.65 -12.11
N PHE A 74 -2.03 -1.30 -10.94
CA PHE A 74 -1.76 -2.25 -9.86
C PHE A 74 -2.54 -1.93 -8.59
N LYS A 75 -2.68 -2.95 -7.76
CA LYS A 75 -3.18 -2.91 -6.39
C LYS A 75 -2.06 -3.30 -5.44
N VAL A 76 -2.16 -2.85 -4.19
CA VAL A 76 -1.29 -3.29 -3.10
C VAL A 76 -1.84 -4.60 -2.55
N ARG A 77 -1.04 -5.66 -2.56
CA ARG A 77 -1.33 -6.90 -1.84
C ARG A 77 -0.43 -6.98 -0.63
N ILE A 78 -1.01 -7.26 0.53
CA ILE A 78 -0.27 -7.52 1.77
C ILE A 78 -0.47 -8.94 2.26
N SER A 79 0.48 -9.43 3.05
CA SER A 79 0.42 -10.71 3.73
C SER A 79 1.10 -10.63 5.08
N TYR A 80 0.37 -11.00 6.12
CA TYR A 80 0.91 -11.15 7.47
C TYR A 80 1.86 -12.34 7.51
N GLN A 81 3.10 -12.12 7.95
CA GLN A 81 4.11 -13.17 8.15
C GLN A 81 4.12 -13.65 9.60
N LYS A 82 4.08 -12.70 10.53
CA LYS A 82 4.00 -12.93 11.97
C LYS A 82 3.05 -11.92 12.59
N MET A 83 2.26 -12.38 13.55
CA MET A 83 1.36 -11.56 14.34
C MET A 83 1.46 -12.06 15.78
N ASN A 84 1.83 -11.17 16.68
CA ASN A 84 1.86 -11.44 18.11
C ASN A 84 1.70 -10.08 18.82
N LEU A 85 0.46 -9.62 18.92
CA LEU A 85 0.06 -8.42 19.67
C LEU A 85 -0.82 -8.80 20.85
N THR A 86 -0.89 -7.93 21.85
CA THR A 86 -1.80 -8.13 22.99
C THR A 86 -3.25 -8.13 22.54
N GLY A 87 -4.07 -8.96 23.18
CA GLY A 87 -5.51 -9.08 22.90
C GLY A 87 -5.86 -10.39 22.20
N SER A 88 -7.10 -10.47 21.73
CA SER A 88 -7.60 -11.63 20.99
C SER A 88 -8.33 -11.16 19.75
N LYS A 89 -8.57 -12.06 18.79
CA LYS A 89 -9.28 -11.76 17.53
C LYS A 89 -10.58 -10.97 17.72
N TYR A 90 -11.26 -11.15 18.86
CA TYR A 90 -12.53 -10.48 19.17
C TYR A 90 -12.36 -9.23 20.05
N ASN A 91 -11.20 -9.05 20.68
CA ASN A 91 -10.91 -7.98 21.64
C ASN A 91 -9.57 -7.30 21.30
N CYS A 92 -9.59 -6.38 20.33
CA CYS A 92 -8.42 -5.63 19.84
C CYS A 92 -8.49 -4.14 20.22
N TYR A 93 -8.48 -3.85 21.52
CA TYR A 93 -8.65 -2.48 22.03
C TYR A 93 -7.33 -1.76 22.33
N THR A 94 -6.38 -2.46 22.96
CA THR A 94 -5.14 -1.86 23.49
C THR A 94 -3.99 -1.87 22.49
N GLN A 95 -3.90 -2.92 21.66
CA GLN A 95 -2.92 -3.04 20.59
C GLN A 95 -3.57 -3.62 19.34
N TYR A 96 -3.39 -2.98 18.21
CA TYR A 96 -3.91 -3.49 16.94
C TYR A 96 -3.18 -2.91 15.74
N VAL A 97 -3.26 -3.66 14.64
CA VAL A 97 -2.97 -3.18 13.29
C VAL A 97 -4.29 -2.95 12.57
N GLU A 98 -4.46 -1.79 11.96
CA GLU A 98 -5.64 -1.41 11.21
C GLU A 98 -5.28 -1.15 9.75
N ILE A 99 -6.03 -1.77 8.84
CA ILE A 99 -5.87 -1.57 7.40
C ILE A 99 -6.90 -0.54 6.93
N ILE A 100 -6.43 0.53 6.31
CA ILE A 100 -7.26 1.61 5.77
C ILE A 100 -7.07 1.64 4.26
N ASP A 101 -8.11 1.23 3.53
CA ASP A 101 -8.10 1.26 2.07
C ASP A 101 -8.57 2.63 1.59
N ILE A 102 -7.65 3.38 0.99
CA ILE A 102 -7.90 4.77 0.60
C ILE A 102 -8.98 4.86 -0.48
N ARG A 103 -9.13 3.85 -1.33
CA ARG A 103 -10.18 3.84 -2.36
C ARG A 103 -11.53 3.42 -1.78
N ALA A 104 -11.53 2.50 -0.82
CA ALA A 104 -12.77 2.15 -0.11
C ALA A 104 -13.25 3.31 0.79
N GLY A 105 -12.32 4.17 1.25
CA GLY A 105 -12.59 5.30 2.11
C GLY A 105 -12.84 4.92 3.58
N SER A 106 -12.55 3.67 3.97
CA SER A 106 -12.87 3.16 5.30
C SER A 106 -11.84 2.14 5.81
N SER A 107 -11.88 1.92 7.12
CA SER A 107 -11.17 0.82 7.79
C SER A 107 -11.69 -0.54 7.31
N GLN A 108 -10.77 -1.48 7.13
CA GLN A 108 -11.04 -2.87 6.74
C GLN A 108 -11.03 -3.82 7.96
N GLY A 109 -10.92 -3.26 9.15
CA GLY A 109 -10.87 -3.99 10.41
C GLY A 109 -9.56 -3.81 11.18
N LYS A 110 -9.61 -4.22 12.44
CA LYS A 110 -8.49 -4.22 13.38
C LYS A 110 -8.05 -5.66 13.65
N ASP A 111 -6.76 -5.91 13.54
CA ASP A 111 -6.13 -7.20 13.75
C ASP A 111 -5.21 -7.15 14.98
N CYS A 112 -5.32 -8.15 15.86
CA CYS A 112 -4.46 -8.34 17.04
C CYS A 112 -4.39 -9.81 17.47
N GLY A 113 -3.66 -10.10 18.55
CA GLY A 113 -3.44 -11.45 19.05
C GLY A 113 -2.28 -12.18 18.35
N ALA A 114 -2.16 -13.48 18.60
CA ALA A 114 -1.15 -14.35 17.99
C ALA A 114 -1.61 -15.05 16.71
N ALA A 115 -2.91 -15.02 16.41
CA ALA A 115 -3.46 -15.64 15.22
C ALA A 115 -3.11 -14.81 13.97
N ARG A 116 -2.59 -15.46 12.93
CA ARG A 116 -2.24 -14.79 11.66
C ARG A 116 -3.52 -14.32 10.95
N PRO A 117 -3.69 -13.01 10.70
CA PRO A 117 -4.85 -12.50 9.98
C PRO A 117 -4.84 -12.89 8.49
N LYS A 118 -5.97 -12.63 7.82
CA LYS A 118 -6.10 -12.87 6.38
C LYS A 118 -5.29 -11.85 5.59
N ASP A 119 -4.68 -12.30 4.50
CA ASP A 119 -4.09 -11.41 3.49
C ASP A 119 -5.14 -10.42 2.94
N TYR A 120 -4.71 -9.20 2.61
CA TYR A 120 -5.58 -8.16 2.05
C TYR A 120 -5.04 -7.67 0.70
N VAL A 121 -5.95 -7.36 -0.22
CA VAL A 121 -5.65 -6.74 -1.52
C VAL A 121 -6.47 -5.47 -1.63
N SER A 122 -5.81 -4.34 -1.86
CA SER A 122 -6.47 -3.06 -1.94
C SER A 122 -7.42 -2.95 -3.14
N GLN A 123 -8.42 -2.09 -3.01
CA GLN A 123 -9.33 -1.72 -4.08
C GLN A 123 -8.67 -0.74 -5.06
N GLY A 124 -7.77 0.12 -4.57
CA GLY A 124 -7.02 1.11 -5.34
C GLY A 124 -5.51 0.91 -5.33
N THR A 125 -4.78 1.95 -5.71
CA THR A 125 -3.32 1.99 -5.75
C THR A 125 -2.67 2.38 -4.42
N LYS A 126 -3.47 2.76 -3.40
CA LYS A 126 -2.96 3.23 -2.10
C LYS A 126 -3.60 2.46 -0.96
N LEU A 127 -2.79 2.07 0.00
CA LEU A 127 -3.19 1.40 1.23
C LEU A 127 -2.45 2.05 2.39
N ARG A 128 -3.15 2.38 3.49
CA ARG A 128 -2.53 2.82 4.73
C ARG A 128 -2.69 1.70 5.77
N ILE A 129 -1.65 1.45 6.54
CA ILE A 129 -1.65 0.49 7.64
C ILE A 129 -1.22 1.24 8.90
N ASP A 130 -2.03 1.20 9.93
CA ASP A 130 -1.78 1.89 11.18
C ASP A 130 -1.59 0.88 12.32
N LEU A 131 -0.52 1.04 13.09
CA LEU A 131 -0.32 0.41 14.38
C LEU A 131 -0.73 1.41 15.45
N LYS A 132 -1.59 0.97 16.38
CA LYS A 132 -1.81 1.64 17.65
C LYS A 132 -1.51 0.67 18.80
N ALA A 133 -0.71 1.11 19.75
CA ALA A 133 -0.42 0.38 20.99
C ALA A 133 -0.42 1.35 22.17
N ASP A 134 -1.46 1.31 22.99
CA ASP A 134 -1.60 2.21 24.15
C ASP A 134 -0.75 1.72 25.33
N THR A 135 -0.63 0.41 25.52
CA THR A 135 0.19 -0.22 26.58
C THR A 135 1.36 -1.02 26.02
N ALA A 136 2.44 -1.14 26.78
CA ALA A 136 3.57 -2.00 26.42
C ALA A 136 3.20 -3.48 26.47
N ALA A 137 3.89 -4.30 25.67
CA ALA A 137 3.71 -5.74 25.67
C ALA A 137 5.03 -6.49 25.46
N ALA A 138 5.85 -6.57 26.50
CA ALA A 138 7.16 -7.22 26.43
C ALA A 138 7.11 -8.73 26.08
N ASN A 139 6.02 -9.41 26.41
CA ASN A 139 5.84 -10.84 26.11
C ASN A 139 5.30 -11.11 24.68
N HIS A 140 5.04 -10.06 23.90
CA HIS A 140 4.47 -10.14 22.56
C HIS A 140 5.48 -9.60 21.57
N GLN A 141 5.87 -10.40 20.58
CA GLN A 141 7.00 -10.05 19.71
C GLN A 141 6.71 -8.90 18.74
N GLY A 142 5.44 -8.54 18.53
CA GLY A 142 5.00 -7.58 17.53
C GLY A 142 4.53 -8.27 16.25
N PHE A 143 4.67 -7.59 15.10
CA PHE A 143 4.23 -8.14 13.82
C PHE A 143 5.26 -7.94 12.71
N SER A 144 5.11 -8.75 11.65
CA SER A 144 5.81 -8.58 10.38
C SER A 144 4.83 -8.77 9.22
N ILE A 145 4.82 -7.80 8.31
CA ILE A 145 3.95 -7.79 7.12
C ILE A 145 4.83 -7.69 5.88
N LYS A 146 4.49 -8.45 4.85
CA LYS A 146 5.03 -8.30 3.51
C LYS A 146 3.99 -7.69 2.57
N PHE A 147 4.44 -6.94 1.58
CA PHE A 147 3.60 -6.34 0.56
C PHE A 147 4.25 -6.38 -0.82
N ARG A 148 3.43 -6.33 -1.87
CA ARG A 148 3.84 -6.20 -3.26
C ARG A 148 2.75 -5.55 -4.10
N ALA A 149 3.09 -5.13 -5.31
CA ALA A 149 2.11 -4.74 -6.30
C ALA A 149 1.55 -5.99 -7.01
N THR A 150 0.24 -6.03 -7.23
CA THR A 150 -0.43 -7.07 -8.03
C THR A 150 -1.24 -6.39 -9.13
N ARG A 151 -1.28 -6.96 -10.34
CA ARG A 151 -2.07 -6.36 -11.43
C ARG A 151 -3.53 -6.26 -11.04
N ASP A 152 -4.17 -5.15 -11.41
CA ASP A 152 -5.62 -4.98 -11.31
C ASP A 152 -6.27 -5.29 -12.68
N PRO A 153 -6.97 -6.43 -12.82
CA PRO A 153 -7.60 -6.81 -14.08
C PRO A 153 -8.64 -5.80 -14.57
N ARG A 154 -9.24 -5.01 -13.65
CA ARG A 154 -10.29 -4.04 -13.98
C ARG A 154 -9.74 -2.65 -14.31
N SER A 155 -8.44 -2.43 -14.17
CA SER A 155 -7.86 -1.10 -14.33
C SER A 155 -7.85 -0.61 -15.78
N GLY A 156 -7.92 -1.52 -16.76
CA GLY A 156 -7.73 -1.17 -18.17
C GLY A 156 -6.33 -0.61 -18.50
N TYR A 157 -5.41 -0.60 -17.53
CA TYR A 157 -4.08 -0.03 -17.68
C TYR A 157 -3.24 -0.92 -18.60
N LYS A 158 -2.92 -0.40 -19.79
CA LYS A 158 -2.00 -1.03 -20.74
C LYS A 158 -0.59 -0.52 -20.44
N ASN A 159 0.27 -1.39 -19.91
CA ASN A 159 1.68 -1.07 -19.72
C ASN A 159 2.34 -0.98 -21.10
N ASN A 160 2.52 0.23 -21.64
CA ASN A 160 3.28 0.45 -22.89
C ASN A 160 4.78 0.11 -22.75
N PHE A 161 5.26 -0.18 -21.54
CA PHE A 161 6.58 -0.73 -21.28
C PHE A 161 6.55 -2.25 -21.39
N ALA A 162 6.28 -2.75 -22.60
CA ALA A 162 6.90 -4.00 -22.99
C ALA A 162 8.38 -3.68 -23.18
N PHE A 163 9.24 -4.10 -22.24
CA PHE A 163 10.66 -4.24 -22.55
C PHE A 163 10.74 -5.35 -23.60
N THR A 164 10.54 -4.99 -24.86
CA THR A 164 10.84 -5.88 -25.97
C THR A 164 12.33 -6.08 -25.89
N VAL A 165 12.77 -7.21 -25.34
CA VAL A 165 14.12 -7.70 -25.59
C VAL A 165 14.18 -7.85 -27.09
N VAL A 166 14.76 -6.87 -27.78
CA VAL A 166 15.10 -7.00 -29.20
C VAL A 166 16.16 -8.08 -29.22
N GLN A 167 15.72 -9.33 -29.31
CA GLN A 167 16.52 -10.45 -29.71
C GLN A 167 16.99 -10.10 -31.12
N ARG A 168 18.15 -9.41 -31.22
CA ARG A 168 18.82 -9.18 -32.49
C ARG A 168 19.04 -10.57 -33.07
N SER A 169 18.20 -10.93 -34.03
CA SER A 169 18.40 -12.15 -34.81
C SER A 169 19.83 -12.14 -35.33
N PRO A 170 20.59 -13.24 -35.23
CA PRO A 170 21.91 -13.31 -35.82
C PRO A 170 21.77 -13.01 -37.31
N GLY A 171 22.32 -11.87 -37.75
CA GLY A 171 22.29 -11.47 -39.14
C GLY A 171 22.90 -12.58 -39.98
N ARG A 172 22.16 -13.06 -41.01
CA ARG A 172 22.71 -13.99 -41.99
C ARG A 172 23.94 -13.35 -42.63
N ARG A 173 25.12 -13.92 -42.41
CA ARG A 173 26.33 -13.56 -43.15
C ARG A 173 26.07 -13.81 -44.63
N ARG A 174 26.08 -12.76 -45.45
CA ARG A 174 26.14 -12.90 -46.91
C ARG A 174 27.52 -13.44 -47.27
N ARG A 175 27.53 -14.54 -48.02
CA ARG A 175 28.73 -15.19 -48.55
C ARG A 175 29.27 -14.33 -49.71
N PRO A 176 30.60 -14.08 -49.81
CA PRO A 176 31.18 -13.34 -50.92
C PRO A 176 30.98 -14.11 -52.24
N GLY A 177 30.69 -13.36 -53.30
CA GLY A 177 30.15 -13.88 -54.56
C GLY A 177 31.16 -14.55 -55.49
N SER A 178 30.60 -15.22 -56.50
CA SER A 178 31.28 -15.59 -57.74
C SER A 178 30.62 -14.82 -58.88
N THR A 179 31.45 -14.10 -59.62
CA THR A 179 31.19 -13.36 -60.86
C THR A 179 30.58 -14.23 -61.95
N GLY A 180 29.65 -13.68 -62.74
CA GLY A 180 29.20 -14.32 -63.99
C GLY A 180 28.07 -13.58 -64.71
N ALA A 181 28.46 -12.80 -65.72
CA ALA A 181 27.77 -12.46 -66.98
C ALA A 181 26.42 -11.73 -66.98
N ALA A 182 26.39 -10.67 -67.78
CA ALA A 182 25.26 -9.79 -68.09
C ALA A 182 24.38 -10.34 -69.23
N ALA A 183 23.10 -9.93 -69.24
CA ALA A 183 22.37 -9.57 -70.45
C ALA A 183 21.14 -8.66 -70.09
N PRO A 184 20.70 -7.76 -70.99
CA PRO A 184 19.80 -6.66 -70.66
C PRO A 184 18.37 -6.86 -71.19
N SER A 185 17.37 -6.24 -70.53
CA SER A 185 16.14 -5.78 -71.20
C SER A 185 15.34 -4.81 -70.33
N THR A 186 15.32 -3.54 -70.77
CA THR A 186 14.15 -2.65 -70.94
C THR A 186 12.96 -2.73 -69.98
N GLY A 187 12.58 -1.56 -69.43
CA GLY A 187 11.16 -1.16 -69.34
C GLY A 187 10.69 -0.48 -68.06
N GLY A 188 10.65 0.86 -68.08
CA GLY A 188 9.44 1.64 -67.74
C GLY A 188 9.04 1.88 -66.26
N GLY A 189 8.90 3.17 -65.93
CA GLY A 189 7.67 3.63 -65.25
C GLY A 189 7.79 4.18 -63.83
N SER A 190 7.56 5.49 -63.72
CA SER A 190 7.58 6.35 -62.52
C SER A 190 6.38 6.22 -61.57
N SER A 191 6.47 7.00 -60.48
CA SER A 191 5.46 7.51 -59.52
C SER A 191 5.16 6.61 -58.31
N VAL A 192 5.55 6.97 -57.07
CA VAL A 192 5.12 8.09 -56.20
C VAL A 192 3.64 8.05 -55.85
N GLY A 193 3.33 8.01 -54.55
CA GLY A 193 2.05 8.50 -54.02
C GLY A 193 1.35 7.52 -53.08
N GLY A 194 1.55 7.71 -51.77
CA GLY A 194 0.88 6.96 -50.73
C GLY A 194 -0.65 7.17 -50.71
N ARG A 195 -1.35 6.19 -50.13
CA ARG A 195 -2.73 6.34 -49.67
C ARG A 195 -2.85 5.78 -48.26
N VAL A 196 -3.14 6.66 -47.33
CA VAL A 196 -3.65 6.37 -45.99
C VAL A 196 -5.05 5.80 -46.15
N ASN A 197 -5.32 4.62 -45.60
CA ASN A 197 -6.66 4.05 -45.58
C ASN A 197 -7.17 4.05 -44.13
N LEU A 198 -7.91 5.09 -43.77
CA LEU A 198 -8.75 5.11 -42.56
C LEU A 198 -10.12 4.57 -42.94
N SER A 199 -10.45 3.36 -42.50
CA SER A 199 -11.83 2.87 -42.47
C SER A 199 -12.19 2.45 -41.05
N LEU A 200 -12.78 3.40 -40.31
CA LEU A 200 -13.55 3.13 -39.11
C LEU A 200 -14.91 2.59 -39.53
N ARG A 201 -15.18 1.31 -39.26
CA ARG A 201 -16.55 0.79 -39.21
C ARG A 201 -16.81 0.15 -37.85
N ASN A 202 -17.38 0.96 -36.96
CA ASN A 202 -18.10 0.48 -35.78
C ASN A 202 -19.35 -0.28 -36.26
N ARG A 203 -19.50 -1.54 -35.85
CA ARG A 203 -20.78 -2.27 -35.97
C ARG A 203 -21.26 -2.65 -34.57
N ILE A 204 -22.04 -1.75 -33.98
CA ILE A 204 -22.86 -2.01 -32.81
C ILE A 204 -23.99 -2.94 -33.27
N ARG A 205 -24.04 -4.18 -32.76
CA ARG A 205 -25.22 -5.04 -32.88
C ARG A 205 -26.13 -4.74 -31.69
N ASN A 206 -27.19 -3.99 -31.96
CA ASN A 206 -28.32 -3.81 -31.07
C ASN A 206 -29.26 -5.02 -31.27
N THR A 207 -29.46 -5.85 -30.25
CA THR A 207 -30.49 -6.89 -30.24
C THR A 207 -31.54 -6.50 -29.22
N GLN A 208 -32.68 -6.01 -29.70
CA GLN A 208 -33.89 -5.79 -28.91
C GLN A 208 -34.92 -6.86 -29.27
N SER A 209 -35.61 -7.31 -28.22
CA SER A 209 -37.01 -7.76 -28.22
C SER A 209 -37.35 -9.12 -28.85
N ASN A 210 -37.58 -10.11 -27.99
CA ASN A 210 -38.77 -10.95 -28.12
C ASN A 210 -39.29 -11.31 -26.72
N ARG A 211 -40.48 -10.79 -26.41
CA ARG A 211 -41.28 -11.06 -25.22
C ARG A 211 -42.62 -11.61 -25.70
N PRO A 212 -43.09 -12.78 -25.25
CA PRO A 212 -44.51 -13.12 -25.29
C PRO A 212 -45.18 -12.74 -23.96
N ALA A 213 -46.42 -12.28 -24.05
CA ALA A 213 -47.28 -11.90 -22.93
C ALA A 213 -48.09 -13.10 -22.39
N ASN A 214 -48.11 -13.22 -21.05
CA ASN A 214 -49.20 -13.54 -20.09
C ASN A 214 -50.29 -14.62 -20.38
N PRO A 215 -50.84 -15.29 -19.34
CA PRO A 215 -51.84 -14.64 -18.47
C PRO A 215 -51.78 -14.97 -16.96
N ALA A 216 -52.42 -14.10 -16.19
CA ALA A 216 -52.56 -14.09 -14.74
C ALA A 216 -53.66 -15.04 -14.21
N ARG A 217 -53.53 -15.54 -12.95
CA ARG A 217 -54.65 -15.68 -11.98
C ARG A 217 -54.21 -15.97 -10.52
N SER A 218 -54.28 -14.92 -9.70
CA SER A 218 -54.83 -14.80 -8.32
C SER A 218 -54.37 -15.63 -7.10
N PRO A 219 -54.63 -15.11 -5.85
CA PRO A 219 -53.84 -15.37 -4.66
C PRO A 219 -54.56 -16.16 -3.54
N GLY A 220 -53.78 -16.72 -2.62
CA GLY A 220 -54.19 -17.31 -1.34
C GLY A 220 -53.00 -18.05 -0.73
N ARG A 221 -52.75 -18.12 0.57
CA ARG A 221 -53.52 -17.78 1.77
C ARG A 221 -52.50 -17.84 2.92
N ARG A 222 -52.57 -16.91 3.88
CA ARG A 222 -51.94 -17.06 5.21
C ARG A 222 -52.54 -18.29 5.92
N PRO A 223 -51.82 -18.84 6.89
CA PRO A 223 -52.41 -18.96 8.22
C PRO A 223 -51.57 -18.30 9.31
N ALA A 224 -52.28 -17.74 10.27
CA ALA A 224 -51.79 -17.32 11.57
C ALA A 224 -52.08 -18.42 12.60
N THR A 225 -51.51 -18.20 13.79
CA THR A 225 -51.80 -18.75 15.13
C THR A 225 -51.14 -20.05 15.57
N GLY A 226 -50.52 -19.96 16.74
CA GLY A 226 -49.79 -21.01 17.46
C GLY A 226 -49.17 -20.44 18.74
N THR A 227 -50.02 -19.94 19.63
CA THR A 227 -49.73 -19.51 21.00
C THR A 227 -49.44 -20.73 21.88
N THR A 228 -48.28 -20.83 22.55
CA THR A 228 -48.21 -21.53 23.85
C THR A 228 -46.99 -21.12 24.70
N ALA A 229 -47.32 -20.54 25.86
CA ALA A 229 -46.69 -20.62 27.18
C ALA A 229 -45.20 -20.28 27.42
N SER A 230 -45.03 -19.19 28.16
CA SER A 230 -44.01 -18.99 29.21
C SER A 230 -44.01 -20.09 30.28
N PRO A 231 -42.91 -20.21 31.04
CA PRO A 231 -43.04 -20.31 32.48
C PRO A 231 -42.25 -19.22 33.23
N LEU A 232 -42.94 -18.58 34.16
CA LEU A 232 -42.38 -17.87 35.32
C LEU A 232 -42.18 -18.88 36.48
N PHE A 233 -41.35 -18.48 37.47
CA PHE A 233 -40.98 -19.11 38.76
C PHE A 233 -39.69 -19.97 38.72
N ARG A 234 -38.67 -19.81 39.58
CA ARG A 234 -38.43 -18.96 40.77
C ARG A 234 -36.90 -18.99 41.10
N PRO A 235 -36.37 -18.09 41.95
CA PRO A 235 -35.00 -18.15 42.44
C PRO A 235 -34.90 -19.12 43.64
N ASN A 236 -33.77 -19.82 43.76
CA ASN A 236 -33.38 -20.51 44.99
C ASN A 236 -32.33 -19.67 45.72
N THR A 237 -32.73 -19.13 46.85
CA THR A 237 -31.88 -18.84 48.01
C THR A 237 -31.71 -20.11 48.83
N VAL A 238 -30.46 -20.49 49.10
CA VAL A 238 -29.98 -20.96 50.42
C VAL A 238 -28.60 -20.34 50.60
#